data_AF-A0A526RVQ6-F1
#
_entry.id   AF-A0A526RVQ6-F1
#
_cell.length_a   1.000
_cell.length_b   1.000
_cell.length_c   1.000
_cell.angle_alpha   90.00
_cell.angle_beta   90.00
_cell.angle_gamma   90.00
#
_symmetry.space_group_name_H-M   'P 1'
#
loop_
_entity.id
_entity.type
_entity.pdbx_description
1 polymer ?
#
loop_
_entity_poly.entity_id
_entity_poly.type
_entity_poly.pdbx_seq_one_letter_code
_entity_poly.pdbx_strand_id
1 'polypeptide(L)'
;PQTLDAALKSFADGEVIAVDMASANGRPFIHQFSIGLHAKMVQLREGMEFGSRLGKMRASARAAWATIKNPPALKVTLTIGEAEIVTRATGIGVTNNLFGEGHLPYADNPAGGVLGIYISVARRRGELVRVFFDMARGKWRDSAHVEIHQAESARLKIHAASSKYRAVMDGELVQLERETEIAIHPGALKVLVPSRVARAEAA
;
A
#
# COMPACT_ATOMS: atom_id res chain seq x y z
N PRO A 1 1.30 -12.87 -18.65
CA PRO A 1 1.93 -12.32 -19.89
C PRO A 1 1.60 -10.83 -20.01
N GLN A 2 2.44 -10.03 -20.69
CA GLN A 2 2.25 -8.58 -20.80
C GLN A 2 1.77 -8.09 -22.17
N THR A 3 1.80 -8.93 -23.21
CA THR A 3 1.24 -8.59 -24.53
C THR A 3 -0.23 -9.00 -24.61
N LEU A 4 -1.02 -8.22 -25.37
CA LEU A 4 -2.45 -8.46 -25.54
C LEU A 4 -2.73 -9.86 -26.13
N ASP A 5 -2.05 -10.23 -27.21
CA ASP A 5 -2.25 -11.53 -27.86
C ASP A 5 -1.97 -12.71 -26.94
N ALA A 6 -0.90 -12.62 -26.13
CA ALA A 6 -0.57 -13.66 -25.17
C ALA A 6 -1.55 -13.68 -23.98
N ALA A 7 -2.09 -12.53 -23.58
CA ALA A 7 -3.13 -12.45 -22.57
C ALA A 7 -4.44 -13.07 -23.06
N LEU A 8 -4.85 -12.80 -24.31
CA LEU A 8 -6.01 -13.43 -24.94
C LEU A 8 -5.85 -14.95 -25.02
N LYS A 9 -4.66 -15.42 -25.38
CA LYS A 9 -4.36 -16.86 -25.37
C LYS A 9 -4.50 -17.46 -23.96
N SER A 10 -3.92 -16.80 -22.95
CA SER A 10 -4.00 -17.23 -21.56
C SER A 10 -5.41 -17.13 -20.97
N PHE A 11 -6.25 -16.27 -21.53
CA PHE A 11 -7.65 -16.17 -21.15
C PHE A 11 -8.45 -17.39 -21.63
N ALA A 12 -8.12 -17.92 -22.81
CA ALA A 12 -8.80 -19.07 -23.38
C ALA A 12 -8.42 -20.41 -22.70
N ASP A 13 -7.18 -20.56 -22.25
CA ASP A 13 -6.66 -21.80 -21.65
C ASP A 13 -6.26 -21.66 -20.17
N GLY A 14 -6.63 -20.54 -19.55
CA GLY A 14 -6.26 -20.23 -18.18
C GLY A 14 -6.95 -21.11 -17.14
N GLU A 15 -6.34 -21.18 -15.97
CA GLU A 15 -6.87 -21.89 -14.81
C GLU A 15 -7.32 -20.87 -13.75
N VAL A 16 -8.42 -21.17 -13.05
CA VAL A 16 -8.91 -20.29 -11.98
C VAL A 16 -8.29 -20.73 -10.66
N ILE A 17 -7.61 -19.80 -10.00
CA ILE A 17 -7.08 -20.00 -8.65
C ILE A 17 -7.81 -19.08 -7.66
N ALA A 18 -7.82 -19.49 -6.40
CA ALA A 18 -8.28 -18.66 -5.30
C ALA A 18 -7.10 -17.90 -4.71
N VAL A 19 -7.24 -16.58 -4.58
CA VAL A 19 -6.25 -15.70 -3.96
C VAL A 19 -6.93 -14.85 -2.89
N ASP A 20 -6.12 -14.28 -2.02
CA ASP A 20 -6.62 -13.47 -0.92
C ASP A 20 -7.06 -12.10 -1.42
N MET A 21 -7.95 -11.52 -0.64
CA MET A 21 -8.36 -10.13 -0.76
C MET A 21 -8.33 -9.53 0.63
N ALA A 22 -8.06 -8.25 0.76
CA ALA A 22 -8.18 -7.56 2.04
C ALA A 22 -9.34 -6.57 1.99
N SER A 23 -9.77 -6.08 3.14
CA SER A 23 -10.77 -5.01 3.21
C SER A 23 -10.43 -4.00 4.28
N ALA A 24 -10.82 -2.75 4.08
CA ALA A 24 -10.82 -1.71 5.11
C ALA A 24 -12.27 -1.22 5.32
N ASN A 25 -12.81 -1.37 6.53
CA ASN A 25 -14.22 -1.12 6.85
C ASN A 25 -15.18 -1.82 5.86
N GLY A 26 -14.88 -3.07 5.52
CA GLY A 26 -15.66 -3.88 4.57
C GLY A 26 -15.49 -3.48 3.09
N ARG A 27 -14.75 -2.40 2.77
CA ARG A 27 -14.43 -2.06 1.38
C ARG A 27 -13.22 -2.86 0.90
N PRO A 28 -13.35 -3.67 -0.17
CA PRO A 28 -12.28 -4.55 -0.61
C PRO A 28 -11.12 -3.78 -1.25
N PHE A 29 -9.91 -4.31 -1.09
CA PHE A 29 -8.71 -3.91 -1.82
C PHE A 29 -7.82 -5.12 -2.11
N ILE A 30 -7.10 -5.05 -3.22
CA ILE A 30 -6.32 -6.17 -3.78
C ILE A 30 -4.84 -6.04 -3.44
N HIS A 31 -4.31 -4.82 -3.38
CA HIS A 31 -2.88 -4.60 -3.16
C HIS A 31 -2.62 -3.93 -1.83
N GLN A 32 -3.17 -2.74 -1.62
CA GLN A 32 -2.81 -1.96 -0.45
C GLN A 32 -3.83 -0.91 -0.03
N PHE A 33 -3.86 -0.69 1.27
CA PHE A 33 -4.43 0.45 1.94
C PHE A 33 -3.32 1.25 2.63
N SER A 34 -3.34 2.58 2.56
CA SER A 34 -2.28 3.38 3.22
C SER A 34 -2.72 4.79 3.59
N ILE A 35 -2.08 5.34 4.62
CA ILE A 35 -2.34 6.69 5.14
C ILE A 35 -1.06 7.49 5.32
N GLY A 36 -1.22 8.79 5.55
CA GLY A 36 -0.11 9.70 5.79
C GLY A 36 0.58 10.09 4.50
N LEU A 37 1.89 9.89 4.43
CA LEU A 37 2.71 10.39 3.35
C LEU A 37 2.33 9.86 1.96
N HIS A 38 2.02 8.56 1.81
CA HIS A 38 1.60 8.00 0.52
C HIS A 38 0.31 8.66 0.01
N ALA A 39 -0.71 8.75 0.87
CA ALA A 39 -1.95 9.46 0.55
C ALA A 39 -1.72 10.93 0.22
N LYS A 40 -0.79 11.60 0.91
CA LYS A 40 -0.45 12.99 0.60
C LYS A 40 0.20 13.13 -0.78
N MET A 41 1.06 12.20 -1.18
CA MET A 41 1.69 12.22 -2.50
C MET A 41 0.68 11.95 -3.63
N VAL A 42 -0.24 11.00 -3.45
CA VAL A 42 -1.30 10.72 -4.44
C VAL A 42 -2.23 11.93 -4.57
N GLN A 43 -2.61 12.57 -3.46
CA GLN A 43 -3.38 13.83 -3.47
C GLN A 43 -2.69 14.94 -4.26
N LEU A 44 -1.38 15.10 -4.09
CA LEU A 44 -0.61 16.06 -4.88
C LEU A 44 -0.58 15.68 -6.37
N ARG A 45 -0.53 14.38 -6.69
CA ARG A 45 -0.56 13.89 -8.07
C ARG A 45 -1.88 14.20 -8.76
N GLU A 46 -3.03 13.94 -8.13
CA GLU A 46 -4.34 14.25 -8.73
C GLU A 46 -4.54 15.75 -8.99
N GLY A 47 -4.00 16.61 -8.12
CA GLY A 47 -4.05 18.06 -8.33
C GLY A 47 -3.16 18.59 -9.46
N MET A 48 -2.33 17.74 -10.09
CA MET A 48 -1.49 18.09 -11.23
C MET A 48 -2.22 17.80 -12.55
N GLU A 49 -3.22 18.59 -12.92
CA GLU A 49 -3.71 18.57 -14.30
C GLU A 49 -2.64 19.12 -15.26
N PHE A 50 -2.13 18.24 -16.13
CA PHE A 50 -1.10 18.54 -17.11
C PHE A 50 -1.66 19.34 -18.30
N GLY A 51 -1.85 20.65 -18.08
CA GLY A 51 -2.08 21.65 -19.12
C GLY A 51 -1.04 22.78 -19.07
N SER A 52 -0.23 22.88 -20.13
CA SER A 52 0.86 23.86 -20.42
C SER A 52 2.01 24.02 -19.40
N ARG A 53 3.22 24.22 -19.96
CA ARG A 53 4.50 23.62 -19.55
C ARG A 53 5.36 24.58 -18.69
N LEU A 54 6.20 24.00 -17.82
CA LEU A 54 7.21 24.60 -16.92
C LEU A 54 6.73 25.28 -15.62
N GLY A 55 5.86 26.28 -15.65
CA GLY A 55 5.51 27.07 -14.45
C GLY A 55 4.81 26.24 -13.37
N LYS A 56 3.75 25.53 -13.75
CA LYS A 56 3.01 24.60 -12.87
C LYS A 56 3.84 23.39 -12.45
N MET A 57 4.76 22.94 -13.32
CA MET A 57 5.64 21.81 -13.03
C MET A 57 6.60 22.14 -11.88
N ARG A 58 7.17 23.35 -11.86
CA ARG A 58 8.02 23.82 -10.74
C ARG A 58 7.25 23.96 -9.43
N ALA A 59 6.02 24.50 -9.47
CA ALA A 59 5.19 24.63 -8.28
C ALA A 59 4.78 23.26 -7.72
N SER A 60 4.42 22.32 -8.59
CA SER A 60 4.00 20.98 -8.21
C SER A 60 5.17 20.13 -7.70
N ALA A 61 6.34 20.23 -8.36
CA ALA A 61 7.58 19.64 -7.86
C ALA A 61 7.99 20.24 -6.50
N ARG A 62 7.82 21.55 -6.31
CA ARG A 62 8.08 22.22 -5.03
C ARG A 62 7.09 21.79 -3.94
N ALA A 63 5.82 21.55 -4.27
CA ALA A 63 4.82 21.04 -3.33
C ALA A 63 5.07 19.58 -2.93
N ALA A 64 5.44 18.72 -3.90
CA ALA A 64 5.91 17.36 -3.64
C ALA A 64 7.16 17.38 -2.76
N TRP A 65 8.15 18.20 -3.11
CA TRP A 65 9.38 18.37 -2.34
C TRP A 65 9.13 18.94 -0.93
N ALA A 66 8.19 19.89 -0.79
CA ALA A 66 7.82 20.45 0.51
C ALA A 66 7.14 19.42 1.41
N THR A 67 6.33 18.54 0.84
CA THR A 67 5.67 17.43 1.56
C THR A 67 6.68 16.40 2.02
N ILE A 68 7.66 16.06 1.17
CA ILE A 68 8.81 15.24 1.56
C ILE A 68 9.63 15.92 2.66
N LYS A 69 9.82 17.24 2.58
CA LYS A 69 10.60 18.03 3.54
C LYS A 69 9.91 18.22 4.90
N ASN A 70 8.58 18.15 4.96
CA ASN A 70 7.80 18.26 6.19
C ASN A 70 6.66 17.23 6.18
N PRO A 71 7.00 15.95 6.43
CA PRO A 71 6.02 14.88 6.30
C PRO A 71 4.90 15.00 7.33
N PRO A 72 3.67 14.66 6.96
CA PRO A 72 2.58 14.62 7.91
C PRO A 72 2.91 13.60 8.99
N ALA A 73 2.73 13.98 10.25
CA ALA A 73 2.93 13.10 11.38
C ALA A 73 1.56 12.86 12.05
N LEU A 74 1.07 11.63 11.95
CA LEU A 74 -0.24 11.20 12.41
C LEU A 74 -0.08 10.48 13.74
N LYS A 75 -0.73 10.99 14.80
CA LYS A 75 -0.87 10.23 16.04
C LYS A 75 -1.94 9.17 15.83
N VAL A 76 -1.55 7.90 15.98
CA VAL A 76 -2.38 6.73 15.72
C VAL A 76 -2.25 5.73 16.84
N THR A 77 -3.31 4.93 17.01
CA THR A 77 -3.27 3.66 17.72
C THR A 77 -3.50 2.57 16.69
N LEU A 78 -2.63 1.57 16.68
CA LEU A 78 -2.77 0.38 15.87
C LEU A 78 -2.92 -0.82 16.81
N THR A 79 -4.04 -1.53 16.69
CA THR A 79 -4.27 -2.77 17.44
C THR A 79 -4.04 -3.95 16.50
N ILE A 80 -3.17 -4.87 16.88
CA ILE A 80 -2.83 -6.09 16.13
C ILE A 80 -2.92 -7.26 17.11
N GLY A 81 -3.93 -8.11 16.94
CA GLY A 81 -4.25 -9.12 17.97
C GLY A 81 -4.50 -8.46 19.32
N GLU A 82 -3.78 -8.90 20.35
CA GLU A 82 -3.86 -8.32 21.71
C GLU A 82 -2.93 -7.11 21.91
N ALA A 83 -2.00 -6.85 20.97
CA ALA A 83 -1.05 -5.77 21.09
C ALA A 83 -1.66 -4.42 20.66
N GLU A 84 -1.41 -3.39 21.45
CA GLU A 84 -1.77 -2.00 21.12
C GLU A 84 -0.51 -1.15 20.96
N ILE A 85 -0.31 -0.58 19.76
CA ILE A 85 0.83 0.25 19.40
C ILE A 85 0.35 1.69 19.26
N VAL A 86 0.75 2.57 20.18
CA VAL A 86 0.48 4.00 20.10
C VAL A 86 1.72 4.72 19.58
N THR A 87 1.62 5.32 18.39
CA THR A 87 2.78 5.95 17.74
C THR A 87 2.42 7.21 16.97
N ARG A 88 3.44 7.99 16.61
CA ARG A 88 3.34 9.11 15.68
C ARG A 88 4.02 8.71 14.38
N ALA A 89 3.23 8.18 13.45
CA ALA A 89 3.73 7.66 12.18
C ALA A 89 3.73 8.74 11.10
N THR A 90 4.71 8.70 10.21
CA THR A 90 4.72 9.49 8.97
C THR A 90 3.93 8.82 7.84
N GLY A 91 3.81 7.49 7.91
CA GLY A 91 2.99 6.71 7.00
C GLY A 91 2.69 5.35 7.62
N ILE A 92 1.53 4.81 7.27
CA ILE A 92 1.19 3.41 7.53
C ILE A 92 0.73 2.83 6.20
N GLY A 93 1.31 1.70 5.81
CA GLY A 93 0.84 0.87 4.71
C GLY A 93 0.34 -0.46 5.26
N VAL A 94 -0.78 -0.95 4.73
CA VAL A 94 -1.30 -2.28 4.98
C VAL A 94 -1.51 -2.96 3.64
N THR A 95 -0.95 -4.14 3.45
CA THR A 95 -0.93 -4.85 2.18
C THR A 95 -1.68 -6.17 2.29
N ASN A 96 -2.26 -6.59 1.16
CA ASN A 96 -2.80 -7.94 1.01
C ASN A 96 -1.63 -8.89 0.76
N ASN A 97 -1.21 -9.63 1.80
CA ASN A 97 0.04 -10.38 1.87
C ASN A 97 1.30 -9.52 1.95
N LEU A 98 2.37 -10.11 2.44
CA LEU A 98 3.68 -9.46 2.55
C LEU A 98 4.23 -9.15 1.16
N PHE A 99 4.81 -7.97 0.98
CA PHE A 99 5.61 -7.70 -0.21
C PHE A 99 6.76 -8.69 -0.36
N GLY A 100 6.97 -9.13 -1.59
CA GLY A 100 8.13 -9.93 -1.98
C GLY A 100 9.44 -9.16 -1.89
N GLU A 101 10.56 -9.83 -2.19
CA GLU A 101 11.89 -9.21 -2.17
C GLU A 101 12.46 -9.04 -3.58
N GLY A 102 13.22 -7.96 -3.82
CA GLY A 102 14.02 -7.81 -5.04
C GLY A 102 13.26 -7.40 -6.31
N HIS A 103 11.96 -7.09 -6.21
CA HIS A 103 11.15 -6.63 -7.33
C HIS A 103 10.29 -5.40 -6.96
N LEU A 104 9.16 -5.15 -7.63
CA LEU A 104 8.24 -4.04 -7.35
C LEU A 104 7.35 -4.36 -6.14
N PRO A 105 6.75 -3.40 -5.43
CA PRO A 105 6.05 -3.69 -4.17
C PRO A 105 4.70 -4.40 -4.41
N TYR A 106 4.77 -5.71 -4.66
CA TYR A 106 3.64 -6.63 -4.72
C TYR A 106 3.99 -7.91 -3.94
N ALA A 107 2.97 -8.67 -3.54
CA ALA A 107 3.15 -9.90 -2.80
C ALA A 107 3.59 -11.04 -3.74
N ASP A 108 4.62 -11.80 -3.35
CA ASP A 108 5.06 -13.00 -4.08
C ASP A 108 4.02 -14.12 -4.02
N ASN A 109 3.41 -14.28 -2.86
CA ASN A 109 2.32 -15.21 -2.64
C ASN A 109 1.00 -14.43 -2.51
N PRO A 110 0.11 -14.46 -3.52
CA PRO A 110 -1.18 -13.81 -3.44
C PRO A 110 -2.19 -14.55 -2.55
N ALA A 111 -1.85 -15.74 -2.04
CA ALA A 111 -2.63 -16.56 -1.11
C ALA A 111 -1.86 -16.80 0.22
N GLY A 112 -1.17 -15.77 0.73
CA GLY A 112 -0.35 -15.86 1.94
C GLY A 112 -1.13 -15.84 3.26
N GLY A 113 -2.41 -15.48 3.25
CA GLY A 113 -3.32 -15.51 4.38
C GLY A 113 -3.10 -14.42 5.44
N VAL A 114 -2.25 -13.43 5.20
CA VAL A 114 -1.89 -12.42 6.21
C VAL A 114 -1.85 -11.00 5.64
N LEU A 115 -2.11 -10.00 6.48
CA LEU A 115 -1.81 -8.61 6.17
C LEU A 115 -0.35 -8.31 6.43
N GLY A 116 0.31 -7.60 5.51
CA GLY A 116 1.59 -6.95 5.79
C GLY A 116 1.35 -5.54 6.33
N ILE A 117 1.82 -5.22 7.53
CA ILE A 117 1.60 -3.90 8.15
C ILE A 117 2.94 -3.20 8.32
N TYR A 118 3.08 -2.05 7.66
CA TYR A 118 4.32 -1.28 7.57
C TYR A 118 4.12 0.07 8.22
N ILE A 119 4.83 0.31 9.32
CA ILE A 119 4.78 1.57 10.07
C ILE A 119 6.07 2.33 9.80
N SER A 120 5.97 3.48 9.14
CA SER A 120 7.11 4.35 8.89
C SER A 120 7.15 5.48 9.91
N VAL A 121 8.25 5.59 10.63
CA VAL A 121 8.48 6.67 11.61
C VAL A 121 9.75 7.42 11.22
N ALA A 122 9.63 8.55 10.54
CA ALA A 122 10.80 9.40 10.29
C ALA A 122 10.98 10.43 11.41
N ARG A 123 12.18 10.44 12.00
CA ARG A 123 12.58 11.48 12.96
C ARG A 123 13.29 12.63 12.26
N ARG A 124 13.85 12.42 11.06
CA ARG A 124 14.59 13.45 10.28
C ARG A 124 14.23 13.46 8.79
N ARG A 125 14.29 14.66 8.19
CA ARG A 125 13.83 14.97 6.81
C ARG A 125 14.48 14.11 5.69
N GLY A 126 15.70 13.65 5.87
CA GLY A 126 16.44 12.87 4.85
C GLY A 126 16.13 11.36 4.85
N GLU A 127 15.59 10.84 5.96
CA GLU A 127 15.30 9.40 6.12
C GLU A 127 14.13 8.97 5.23
N LEU A 128 13.19 9.89 4.98
CA LEU A 128 11.98 9.67 4.19
C LEU A 128 12.24 9.47 2.69
N VAL A 129 13.15 10.27 2.13
CA VAL A 129 13.61 10.12 0.74
C VAL A 129 14.30 8.77 0.57
N ARG A 130 15.06 8.35 1.58
CA ARG A 130 15.74 7.05 1.59
C ARG A 130 14.74 5.91 1.65
N VAL A 131 13.71 5.96 2.53
CA VAL A 131 12.64 4.96 2.56
C VAL A 131 11.92 4.84 1.21
N PHE A 132 11.58 5.95 0.56
CA PHE A 132 10.99 5.90 -0.79
C PHE A 132 11.94 5.36 -1.86
N PHE A 133 13.21 5.72 -1.79
CA PHE A 133 14.21 5.20 -2.72
C PHE A 133 14.41 3.69 -2.50
N ASP A 134 14.54 3.26 -1.26
CA ASP A 134 14.68 1.85 -0.88
C ASP A 134 13.42 1.07 -1.27
N MET A 135 12.24 1.68 -1.15
CA MET A 135 10.99 1.13 -1.65
C MET A 135 10.98 1.03 -3.19
N ALA A 136 11.47 2.03 -3.91
CA ALA A 136 11.61 1.95 -5.37
C ALA A 136 12.68 0.93 -5.84
N ARG A 137 13.65 0.58 -4.98
CA ARG A 137 14.71 -0.41 -5.25
C ARG A 137 14.39 -1.83 -4.78
N GLY A 138 13.20 -2.10 -4.23
CA GLY A 138 12.87 -3.43 -3.72
C GLY A 138 13.58 -3.82 -2.41
N LYS A 139 14.10 -2.83 -1.66
CA LYS A 139 14.85 -3.01 -0.41
C LYS A 139 14.10 -2.49 0.83
N TRP A 140 12.81 -2.78 0.92
CA TRP A 140 11.95 -2.27 2.00
C TRP A 140 12.14 -2.97 3.36
N ARG A 141 12.55 -4.25 3.39
CA ARG A 141 12.75 -5.01 4.64
C ARG A 141 14.01 -4.61 5.44
N ASP A 142 15.04 -4.08 4.77
CA ASP A 142 16.30 -3.67 5.41
C ASP A 142 16.30 -2.22 5.91
N SER A 143 15.21 -1.48 5.69
CA SER A 143 15.19 -0.07 6.09
C SER A 143 14.94 0.05 7.60
N ALA A 144 15.95 0.53 8.34
CA ALA A 144 15.92 0.74 9.80
C ALA A 144 14.84 1.74 10.31
N HIS A 145 13.94 2.18 9.43
CA HIS A 145 12.93 3.21 9.67
C HIS A 145 11.49 2.71 9.40
N VAL A 146 11.34 1.44 9.05
CA VAL A 146 10.04 0.78 8.84
C VAL A 146 9.93 -0.40 9.80
N GLU A 147 8.94 -0.33 10.68
CA GLU A 147 8.54 -1.47 11.51
C GLU A 147 7.54 -2.31 10.73
N ILE A 148 7.73 -3.64 10.72
CA ILE A 148 6.92 -4.57 9.94
C ILE A 148 6.23 -5.54 10.90
N HIS A 149 4.91 -5.64 10.77
CA HIS A 149 4.09 -6.61 11.48
C HIS A 149 3.27 -7.43 10.49
N GLN A 150 2.78 -8.57 10.97
CA GLN A 150 1.87 -9.44 10.23
C GLN A 150 0.69 -9.81 11.12
N ALA A 151 -0.51 -9.84 10.55
CA ALA A 151 -1.71 -10.33 11.22
C ALA A 151 -2.84 -10.60 10.23
N GLU A 152 -3.82 -11.39 10.65
CA GLU A 152 -5.06 -11.59 9.87
C GLU A 152 -5.98 -10.36 9.92
N SER A 153 -5.92 -9.59 11.02
CA SER A 153 -6.68 -8.36 11.17
C SER A 153 -5.89 -7.31 11.96
N ALA A 154 -6.24 -6.05 11.71
CA ALA A 154 -5.71 -4.91 12.44
C ALA A 154 -6.75 -3.81 12.53
N ARG A 155 -6.70 -3.03 13.61
CA ARG A 155 -7.55 -1.86 13.81
C ARG A 155 -6.70 -0.63 13.90
N LEU A 156 -6.93 0.30 12.99
CA LEU A 156 -6.26 1.59 12.93
C LEU A 156 -7.19 2.68 13.46
N LYS A 157 -6.77 3.37 14.52
CA LYS A 157 -7.48 4.52 15.07
C LYS A 157 -6.63 5.77 14.96
N ILE A 158 -7.16 6.80 14.30
CA ILE A 158 -6.51 8.10 14.21
C ILE A 158 -7.03 9.04 15.31
N HIS A 159 -6.11 9.75 15.97
CA HIS A 159 -6.45 10.64 17.09
C HIS A 159 -6.75 12.08 16.65
N ALA A 160 -6.44 12.43 15.41
CA ALA A 160 -6.77 13.73 14.83
C ALA A 160 -8.20 13.72 14.24
N ALA A 161 -8.74 14.91 13.95
CA ALA A 161 -10.02 15.04 13.24
C ALA A 161 -9.91 14.37 11.86
N SER A 162 -10.63 13.25 11.66
CA SER A 162 -10.52 12.37 10.49
C SER A 162 -10.93 13.03 9.18
N SER A 163 -11.87 13.99 9.22
CA SER A 163 -12.43 14.68 8.05
C SER A 163 -11.40 15.41 7.17
N LYS A 164 -10.20 15.67 7.67
CA LYS A 164 -9.12 16.34 6.92
C LYS A 164 -8.13 15.37 6.27
N TYR A 165 -8.22 14.08 6.55
CA TYR A 165 -7.28 13.09 6.08
C TYR A 165 -7.88 12.17 5.01
N ARG A 166 -7.00 11.72 4.12
CA ARG A 166 -7.33 10.77 3.06
C ARG A 166 -6.49 9.52 3.27
N ALA A 167 -7.04 8.40 2.84
CA ALA A 167 -6.29 7.18 2.63
C ALA A 167 -6.15 6.93 1.13
N VAL A 168 -5.22 6.06 0.78
CA VAL A 168 -5.11 5.48 -0.56
C VAL A 168 -5.50 4.02 -0.46
N MET A 169 -6.40 3.60 -1.33
CA MET A 169 -6.82 2.22 -1.52
C MET A 169 -6.59 1.85 -2.97
N ASP A 170 -5.71 0.89 -3.24
CA ASP A 170 -5.31 0.46 -4.59
C ASP A 170 -4.96 1.59 -5.58
N GLY A 171 -4.40 2.69 -5.05
CA GLY A 171 -3.97 3.86 -5.84
C GLY A 171 -4.98 4.99 -5.94
N GLU A 172 -6.20 4.80 -5.44
CA GLU A 172 -7.25 5.82 -5.42
C GLU A 172 -7.41 6.46 -4.04
N LEU A 173 -7.70 7.77 -4.00
CA LEU A 173 -7.92 8.46 -2.75
C LEU A 173 -9.33 8.22 -2.20
N VAL A 174 -9.40 7.68 -0.99
CA VAL A 174 -10.66 7.50 -0.25
C VAL A 174 -10.70 8.39 0.99
N GLN A 175 -11.91 8.65 1.51
CA GLN A 175 -12.06 9.35 2.78
C GLN A 175 -11.54 8.46 3.91
N LEU A 176 -10.67 9.00 4.76
CA LEU A 176 -10.21 8.28 5.94
C LEU A 176 -11.22 8.46 7.08
N GLU A 177 -11.67 7.34 7.64
CA GLU A 177 -12.50 7.31 8.83
C GLU A 177 -11.65 7.41 10.10
N ARG A 178 -12.30 7.69 11.24
CA ARG A 178 -11.58 7.81 12.51
C ARG A 178 -11.02 6.46 12.98
N GLU A 179 -11.77 5.40 12.71
CA GLU A 179 -11.41 4.03 13.01
C GLU A 179 -11.55 3.23 11.72
N THR A 180 -10.57 2.39 11.45
CA THR A 180 -10.52 1.55 10.25
C THR A 180 -10.16 0.14 10.68
N GLU A 181 -11.12 -0.76 10.53
CA GLU A 181 -10.92 -2.20 10.70
C GLU A 181 -10.42 -2.78 9.38
N ILE A 182 -9.29 -3.45 9.43
CA ILE A 182 -8.62 -4.03 8.27
C ILE A 182 -8.52 -5.53 8.50
N ALA A 183 -8.92 -6.32 7.51
CA ALA A 183 -8.92 -7.77 7.61
C ALA A 183 -8.52 -8.41 6.28
N ILE A 184 -7.81 -9.52 6.36
CA ILE A 184 -7.55 -10.43 5.24
C ILE A 184 -8.75 -11.37 5.06
N HIS A 185 -9.04 -11.72 3.82
CA HIS A 185 -10.07 -12.67 3.42
C HIS A 185 -9.42 -13.76 2.55
N PRO A 186 -8.93 -14.85 3.19
CA PRO A 186 -8.18 -15.87 2.47
C PRO A 186 -8.99 -16.53 1.35
N GLY A 187 -8.42 -16.62 0.15
CA GLY A 187 -9.05 -17.27 -1.02
C GLY A 187 -10.37 -16.63 -1.50
N ALA A 188 -10.69 -15.41 -1.05
CA ALA A 188 -11.97 -14.77 -1.35
C ALA A 188 -12.12 -14.31 -2.82
N LEU A 189 -11.00 -14.10 -3.53
CA LEU A 189 -11.01 -13.67 -4.91
C LEU A 189 -10.62 -14.81 -5.85
N LYS A 190 -11.45 -15.08 -6.85
CA LYS A 190 -11.15 -16.03 -7.93
C LYS A 190 -10.49 -15.30 -9.08
N VAL A 191 -9.27 -15.68 -9.44
CA VAL A 191 -8.49 -15.03 -10.49
C VAL A 191 -8.12 -16.05 -11.56
N LEU A 192 -8.21 -15.64 -12.83
CA LEU A 192 -7.75 -16.42 -13.95
C LEU A 192 -6.25 -16.21 -14.15
N VAL A 193 -5.49 -17.30 -14.12
CA VAL A 193 -4.03 -17.29 -14.35
C VAL A 193 -3.68 -18.14 -15.57
N PRO A 194 -2.57 -17.84 -16.26
CA PRO A 194 -2.10 -18.70 -17.35
C PRO A 194 -1.83 -20.13 -16.85
N SER A 195 -2.27 -21.14 -17.59
CA SER A 195 -2.12 -22.57 -17.24
C SER A 195 -0.68 -23.01 -16.93
N ARG A 196 0.32 -22.39 -17.55
CA ARG A 196 1.74 -22.65 -17.24
C ARG A 196 2.17 -22.18 -15.85
N VAL A 197 1.52 -21.15 -15.30
CA VAL A 197 1.80 -20.61 -13.97
C VAL A 197 1.11 -21.45 -12.90
N ALA A 198 -0.16 -21.79 -13.08
CA ALA A 198 -0.91 -22.65 -12.16
C ALA A 198 -0.23 -24.02 -11.95
N ARG A 199 0.31 -24.62 -13.01
CA ARG A 199 1.02 -25.91 -12.94
C ARG A 199 2.39 -25.83 -12.23
N ALA A 200 3.01 -24.65 -12.16
CA ALA A 200 4.27 -24.47 -11.45
C ALA A 200 4.08 -24.31 -9.94
N GLU A 201 2.90 -23.86 -9.48
CA GLU A 201 2.55 -23.79 -8.05
C GLU A 201 2.05 -25.14 -7.50
N ALA A 202 1.56 -26.03 -8.37
CA ALA A 202 1.04 -27.34 -7.98
C ALA A 202 2.11 -28.47 -7.93
N ALA A 203 3.34 -28.22 -8.37
CA ALA A 203 4.44 -29.19 -8.47
C ALA A 203 5.52 -28.93 -7.41
#